data_AF-A0A243RPY0-F1
#
_entry.id   AF-A0A243RPY0-F1
#
_cell.length_a   1.000
_cell.length_b   1.000
_cell.length_c   1.000
_cell.angle_alpha   90.00
_cell.angle_beta   90.00
_cell.angle_gamma   90.00
#
_symmetry.space_group_name_H-M   'P 1'
#
loop_
_entity.id
_entity.type
_entity.pdbx_description
1 polymer ?
#
loop_
_entity_poly.entity_id
_entity_poly.type
_entity_poly.pdbx_seq_one_letter_code
_entity_poly.pdbx_strand_id
1 'polypeptide(L)'
;MTYEELAFGDGDPDREPWLRSWVAAHVRLLIVSLAVAGLAGAGGWYLYERSWLPQPPPDIALSPSFEFKVVMCGCDGMGAATVEQRQETEAMLRAMPQVTSVEVWSGQELADQWRRSHRGIGDTERAQLASSRFGDVLHGVLRRAEDFPVIVERMKSAPRVSTVSRSGVNFWAGKAEARISLCGQDFISQNAPECRRSKRAGATGTVTEEEKAAVVARLRDLPGVETIYFQDPGHALKLVKLSYPDYKPDGPLPGSFYVKFSDPALARAITPAIEPLPGVRTVEPVLPKE
;
A
#
# COMPACT_ATOMS: atom_id res chain seq x y z
N MET A 1 56.06 52.12 2.31
CA MET A 1 55.07 51.05 2.07
C MET A 1 54.73 51.09 0.60
N THR A 2 55.34 50.20 -0.16
CA THR A 2 55.19 50.05 -1.62
C THR A 2 54.16 48.96 -1.89
N TYR A 3 53.16 49.27 -2.70
CA TYR A 3 52.19 48.31 -3.24
C TYR A 3 52.88 47.46 -4.33
N GLU A 4 52.87 46.14 -4.18
CA GLU A 4 53.16 45.20 -5.27
C GLU A 4 51.89 45.02 -6.11
N GLU A 5 51.89 45.61 -7.31
CA GLU A 5 50.91 45.30 -8.35
C GLU A 5 51.27 43.98 -9.02
N LEU A 6 50.38 42.99 -8.90
CA LEU A 6 50.41 41.76 -9.70
C LEU A 6 49.99 42.11 -11.14
N ALA A 7 50.97 42.48 -11.97
CA ALA A 7 50.80 42.57 -13.41
C ALA A 7 50.64 41.15 -13.99
N PHE A 8 49.40 40.77 -14.30
CA PHE A 8 49.13 39.65 -15.21
C PHE A 8 49.64 40.06 -16.59
N GLY A 9 50.70 39.39 -17.04
CA GLY A 9 51.38 39.68 -18.29
C GLY A 9 50.44 39.71 -19.49
N ASP A 10 50.64 40.75 -20.31
CA ASP A 10 50.08 40.91 -21.64
C ASP A 10 50.28 39.63 -22.47
N GLY A 11 49.21 39.27 -23.19
CA GLY A 11 49.09 38.06 -23.98
C GLY A 11 50.15 37.95 -25.07
N ASP A 12 50.86 36.84 -25.05
CA ASP A 12 51.68 36.34 -26.15
C ASP A 12 50.76 35.84 -27.29
N PRO A 13 50.71 36.53 -28.45
CA PRO A 13 49.83 36.17 -29.56
C PRO A 13 50.26 34.88 -30.29
N ASP A 14 51.46 34.36 -30.01
CA ASP A 14 52.00 33.16 -30.68
C ASP A 14 51.79 31.85 -29.90
N ARG A 15 51.08 31.89 -28.76
CA ARG A 15 50.81 30.69 -27.94
C ARG A 15 49.64 29.82 -28.42
N GLU A 16 48.89 30.28 -29.43
CA GLU A 16 47.68 29.62 -29.96
C GLU A 16 47.80 28.66 -31.18
N PRO A 17 48.87 28.60 -32.01
CA PRO A 17 48.86 27.82 -33.25
C PRO A 17 48.78 26.29 -33.04
N TRP A 18 49.45 25.78 -32.01
CA TRP A 18 49.50 24.35 -31.72
C TRP A 18 48.17 23.83 -31.15
N LEU A 19 47.47 24.67 -30.36
CA LEU A 19 46.14 24.36 -29.83
C LEU A 19 45.12 24.26 -30.96
N ARG A 20 45.16 25.17 -31.95
CA ARG A 20 44.23 25.14 -33.10
C ARG A 20 44.43 23.90 -33.97
N SER A 21 45.67 23.48 -34.21
CA SER A 21 45.98 22.28 -34.99
C SER A 21 45.64 20.98 -34.24
N TRP A 22 45.87 20.95 -32.92
CA TRP A 22 45.46 19.82 -32.08
C TRP A 22 43.94 19.68 -32.00
N VAL A 23 43.22 20.79 -31.79
CA VAL A 23 41.75 20.80 -31.79
C VAL A 23 41.19 20.37 -33.14
N ALA A 24 41.74 20.85 -34.26
CA ALA A 24 41.30 20.43 -35.60
C ALA A 24 41.49 18.90 -35.82
N ALA A 25 42.59 18.32 -35.35
CA ALA A 25 42.86 16.89 -35.46
C ALA A 25 41.93 16.04 -34.57
N HIS A 26 41.54 16.55 -33.41
CA HIS A 26 40.74 15.81 -32.41
C HIS A 26 39.27 16.23 -32.35
N VAL A 27 38.83 17.19 -33.17
CA VAL A 27 37.45 17.72 -33.15
C VAL A 27 36.42 16.60 -33.32
N ARG A 28 36.67 15.62 -34.21
CA ARG A 28 35.76 14.49 -34.38
C ARG A 28 35.67 13.62 -33.13
N LEU A 29 36.79 13.42 -32.44
CA LEU A 29 36.87 12.60 -31.23
C LEU A 29 36.25 13.32 -30.02
N LEU A 30 36.41 14.65 -29.95
CA LEU A 30 35.75 15.52 -28.96
C LEU A 30 34.23 15.56 -29.18
N ILE A 31 33.77 15.68 -30.42
CA ILE A 31 32.33 15.65 -30.76
C ILE A 31 31.72 14.30 -30.35
N VAL A 32 32.39 13.18 -30.68
CA VAL A 32 31.92 11.84 -30.30
C VAL A 32 31.90 11.69 -28.77
N SER A 33 32.94 12.14 -28.07
CA SER A 33 33.01 12.06 -26.61
C SER A 33 31.93 12.89 -25.92
N LEU A 34 31.66 14.10 -26.40
CA LEU A 34 30.57 14.96 -25.92
C LEU A 34 29.19 14.37 -26.22
N ALA A 35 29.00 13.76 -27.40
CA ALA A 35 27.75 13.09 -27.74
C ALA A 35 27.49 11.88 -26.83
N VAL A 36 28.51 11.06 -26.55
CA VAL A 36 28.40 9.92 -25.64
C VAL A 36 28.14 10.38 -24.20
N ALA A 37 28.84 11.41 -23.72
CA ALA A 37 28.61 11.98 -22.40
C ALA A 37 27.21 12.61 -22.28
N GLY A 38 26.72 13.29 -23.32
CA GLY A 38 25.38 13.86 -23.37
C GLY A 38 24.28 12.79 -23.35
N LEU A 39 24.46 11.70 -24.10
CA LEU A 39 23.53 10.56 -24.10
C LEU A 39 23.55 9.81 -22.76
N ALA A 40 24.72 9.64 -22.15
CA ALA A 40 24.83 9.04 -20.81
C ALA A 40 24.21 9.93 -19.72
N GLY A 41 24.38 11.25 -19.81
CA GLY A 41 23.75 12.21 -18.91
C GLY A 41 22.23 12.23 -19.03
N ALA A 42 21.69 12.30 -20.26
CA ALA A 42 20.26 12.27 -20.51
C ALA A 42 19.62 10.93 -20.14
N GLY A 43 20.28 9.80 -20.46
CA GLY A 43 19.83 8.47 -20.09
C GLY A 43 19.88 8.24 -18.58
N GLY A 44 20.93 8.70 -17.91
CA GLY A 44 21.06 8.65 -16.45
C GLY A 44 20.01 9.50 -15.74
N TRP A 45 19.75 10.71 -16.22
CA TRP A 45 18.70 11.58 -15.68
C TRP A 45 17.31 10.98 -15.88
N TYR A 46 17.02 10.45 -17.07
CA TYR A 46 15.76 9.76 -17.35
C TYR A 46 15.54 8.56 -16.43
N LEU A 47 16.56 7.71 -16.24
CA LEU A 47 16.48 6.56 -15.33
C LEU A 47 16.34 6.99 -13.87
N TYR A 48 17.00 8.08 -13.48
CA TYR A 48 16.85 8.69 -12.17
C TYR A 48 15.41 9.21 -11.98
N GLU A 49 14.85 10.00 -12.87
CA GLU A 49 13.44 10.43 -12.78
C GLU A 49 12.47 9.24 -12.74
N ARG A 50 12.78 8.16 -13.47
CA ARG A 50 11.93 6.97 -13.48
C ARG A 50 12.04 6.13 -12.20
N SER A 51 13.21 6.12 -11.54
CA SER A 51 13.35 5.49 -10.22
C SER A 51 12.59 6.27 -9.14
N TRP A 52 12.18 7.49 -9.47
CA TRP A 52 11.27 8.33 -8.70
C TRP A 52 9.81 8.15 -9.12
N LEU A 53 9.42 7.09 -9.80
CA LEU A 53 8.01 6.75 -9.97
C LEU A 53 7.63 5.62 -9.02
N PRO A 54 6.40 5.61 -8.47
CA PRO A 54 5.87 4.44 -7.79
C PRO A 54 6.00 3.21 -8.69
N GLN A 55 6.47 2.11 -8.13
CA GLN A 55 6.61 0.85 -8.84
C GLN A 55 5.23 0.20 -9.04
N PRO A 56 5.00 -0.53 -10.14
CA PRO A 56 3.81 -1.37 -10.26
C PRO A 56 3.84 -2.48 -9.20
N PRO A 57 2.71 -3.15 -8.93
CA PRO A 57 2.70 -4.31 -8.06
C PRO A 57 3.65 -5.40 -8.60
N PRO A 58 4.37 -6.13 -7.72
CA PRO A 58 5.25 -7.21 -8.15
C PRO A 58 4.49 -8.25 -8.98
N ASP A 59 5.08 -8.65 -10.10
CA ASP A 59 4.48 -9.67 -10.99
C ASP A 59 4.70 -11.07 -10.38
N ILE A 60 3.72 -11.51 -9.60
CA ILE A 60 3.73 -12.80 -8.91
C ILE A 60 2.44 -13.54 -9.27
N ALA A 61 2.55 -14.86 -9.41
CA ALA A 61 1.38 -15.72 -9.61
C ALA A 61 0.35 -15.52 -8.49
N LEU A 62 -0.84 -15.09 -8.89
CA LEU A 62 -1.96 -14.87 -7.99
C LEU A 62 -2.78 -16.15 -7.86
N SER A 63 -3.01 -16.60 -6.63
CA SER A 63 -3.84 -17.77 -6.33
C SER A 63 -5.18 -17.33 -5.71
N PRO A 64 -6.29 -18.05 -5.99
CA PRO A 64 -7.54 -17.83 -5.28
C PRO A 64 -7.36 -17.92 -3.77
N SER A 65 -8.16 -17.16 -3.02
CA SER A 65 -8.21 -17.33 -1.57
C SER A 65 -9.00 -18.60 -1.23
N PHE A 66 -8.38 -19.49 -0.43
CA PHE A 66 -9.06 -20.62 0.19
C PHE A 66 -9.51 -20.31 1.62
N GLU A 67 -9.13 -19.15 2.14
CA GLU A 67 -9.34 -18.78 3.53
C GLU A 67 -10.71 -18.11 3.73
N PHE A 68 -11.34 -18.38 4.87
CA PHE A 68 -12.59 -17.76 5.30
C PHE A 68 -12.57 -17.45 6.79
N LYS A 69 -13.45 -16.54 7.22
CA LYS A 69 -13.63 -16.13 8.61
C LYS A 69 -15.08 -16.31 9.01
N VAL A 70 -15.30 -16.88 10.19
CA VAL A 70 -16.58 -16.90 10.90
C VAL A 70 -16.42 -16.00 12.12
N VAL A 71 -17.11 -14.87 12.12
CA VAL A 71 -17.04 -13.88 13.19
C VAL A 71 -18.14 -14.16 14.19
N MET A 72 -17.78 -14.49 15.43
CA MET A 72 -18.74 -14.68 16.52
C MET A 72 -19.26 -13.33 17.02
N CYS A 73 -20.48 -13.30 17.56
CA CYS A 73 -21.04 -12.11 18.20
C CYS A 73 -20.13 -11.65 19.36
N GLY A 74 -19.79 -10.36 19.36
CA GLY A 74 -19.06 -9.69 20.43
C GLY A 74 -19.12 -8.15 20.34
N CYS A 75 -20.13 -7.63 19.63
CA CYS A 75 -20.31 -6.19 19.39
C CYS A 75 -21.22 -5.54 20.44
N ASP A 76 -21.08 -4.23 20.63
CA ASP A 76 -21.91 -3.41 21.53
C ASP A 76 -23.40 -3.73 21.40
N GLY A 77 -24.03 -4.13 22.51
CA GLY A 77 -25.46 -4.47 22.58
C GLY A 77 -25.82 -5.93 22.31
N MET A 78 -24.87 -6.79 21.93
CA MET A 78 -25.05 -8.24 21.87
C MET A 78 -24.10 -8.94 22.85
N GLY A 79 -24.63 -9.88 23.64
CA GLY A 79 -23.80 -10.71 24.51
C GLY A 79 -22.75 -11.46 23.69
N ALA A 80 -21.50 -11.42 24.15
CA ALA A 80 -20.41 -12.18 23.54
C ALA A 80 -20.75 -13.67 23.48
N ALA A 81 -20.30 -14.35 22.43
CA ALA A 81 -20.42 -15.81 22.36
C ALA A 81 -19.73 -16.46 23.57
N THR A 82 -20.38 -17.46 24.17
CA THR A 82 -19.76 -18.23 25.25
C THR A 82 -18.68 -19.15 24.70
N VAL A 83 -17.81 -19.65 25.57
CA VAL A 83 -16.77 -20.61 25.21
C VAL A 83 -17.39 -21.87 24.58
N GLU A 84 -18.52 -22.33 25.11
CA GLU A 84 -19.24 -23.50 24.61
C GLU A 84 -19.80 -23.25 23.21
N GLN A 85 -20.39 -22.08 22.97
CA GLN A 85 -20.92 -21.70 21.64
C GLN A 85 -19.83 -21.59 20.58
N ARG A 86 -18.65 -21.09 20.98
CA ARG A 86 -17.47 -21.07 20.12
C ARG A 86 -16.98 -22.48 19.81
N GLN A 87 -16.85 -23.35 20.82
CA GLN A 87 -16.42 -24.73 20.65
C GLN A 87 -17.40 -25.53 19.79
N GLU A 88 -18.71 -25.29 19.93
CA GLU A 88 -19.74 -25.90 19.08
C GLU A 88 -19.56 -25.46 17.62
N THR A 89 -19.42 -24.16 17.36
CA THR A 89 -19.17 -23.64 16.00
C THR A 89 -17.87 -24.19 15.41
N GLU A 90 -16.81 -24.28 16.22
CA GLU A 90 -15.53 -24.88 15.80
C GLU A 90 -15.69 -26.36 15.43
N ALA A 91 -16.38 -27.14 16.25
CA ALA A 91 -16.67 -28.54 15.99
C ALA A 91 -17.52 -28.72 14.73
N MET A 92 -18.52 -27.84 14.52
CA MET A 92 -19.33 -27.84 13.29
C MET A 92 -18.46 -27.64 12.05
N LEU A 93 -17.52 -26.68 12.06
CA LEU A 93 -16.62 -26.42 10.94
C LEU A 93 -15.64 -27.58 10.71
N ARG A 94 -15.03 -28.11 11.77
CA ARG A 94 -14.09 -29.25 11.68
C ARG A 94 -14.76 -30.53 11.17
N ALA A 95 -16.06 -30.69 11.38
CA ALA A 95 -16.84 -31.81 10.86
C ALA A 95 -17.17 -31.70 9.36
N MET A 96 -16.94 -30.54 8.73
CA MET A 96 -17.25 -30.34 7.31
C MET A 96 -16.13 -30.89 6.42
N PRO A 97 -16.42 -31.80 5.45
CA PRO A 97 -15.39 -32.30 4.54
C PRO A 97 -14.82 -31.24 3.59
N GLN A 98 -15.49 -30.10 3.45
CA GLN A 98 -15.05 -28.94 2.68
C GLN A 98 -13.99 -28.10 3.39
N VAL A 99 -13.77 -28.31 4.69
CA VAL A 99 -12.82 -27.54 5.51
C VAL A 99 -11.58 -28.39 5.78
N THR A 100 -10.41 -27.83 5.51
CA THR A 100 -9.11 -28.50 5.69
C THR A 100 -8.52 -28.20 7.07
N SER A 101 -8.68 -26.97 7.56
CA SER A 101 -8.22 -26.56 8.88
C SER A 101 -9.14 -25.48 9.44
N VAL A 102 -9.16 -25.38 10.78
CA VAL A 102 -9.83 -24.34 11.54
C VAL A 102 -8.91 -23.92 12.67
N GLU A 103 -8.71 -22.62 12.79
CA GLU A 103 -7.99 -21.95 13.87
C GLU A 103 -8.93 -20.96 14.54
N VAL A 104 -8.75 -20.76 15.85
CA VAL A 104 -9.56 -19.83 16.63
C VAL A 104 -8.67 -18.70 17.09
N TRP A 105 -9.08 -17.48 16.82
CA TRP A 105 -8.44 -16.28 17.35
C TRP A 105 -9.41 -15.57 18.27
N SER A 106 -8.94 -15.29 19.48
CA SER A 106 -9.73 -14.55 20.44
C SER A 106 -9.92 -13.11 19.98
N GLY A 107 -11.05 -12.52 20.34
CA GLY A 107 -11.31 -11.09 20.11
C GLY A 107 -10.23 -10.20 20.73
N GLN A 108 -9.65 -10.61 21.85
CA GLN A 108 -8.55 -9.91 22.51
C GLN A 108 -7.25 -9.95 21.70
N GLU A 109 -6.86 -11.12 21.18
CA GLU A 109 -5.66 -11.24 20.33
C GLU A 109 -5.78 -10.38 19.06
N LEU A 110 -6.96 -10.38 18.44
CA LEU A 110 -7.27 -9.54 17.28
C LEU A 110 -7.23 -8.06 17.63
N ALA A 111 -7.83 -7.65 18.74
CA ALA A 111 -7.79 -6.27 19.22
C ALA A 111 -6.34 -5.81 19.50
N ASP A 112 -5.51 -6.68 20.07
CA ASP A 112 -4.11 -6.39 20.36
C ASP A 112 -3.27 -6.34 19.07
N GLN A 113 -3.49 -7.24 18.11
CA GLN A 113 -2.85 -7.21 16.80
C GLN A 113 -3.23 -5.93 16.03
N TRP A 114 -4.52 -5.58 16.01
CA TRP A 114 -5.02 -4.35 15.40
C TRP A 114 -4.36 -3.11 16.03
N ARG A 115 -4.32 -3.05 17.37
CA ARG A 115 -3.71 -1.95 18.12
C ARG A 115 -2.21 -1.83 17.81
N ARG A 116 -1.47 -2.94 17.81
CA ARG A 116 -0.04 -2.94 17.46
C ARG A 116 0.19 -2.46 16.03
N SER A 117 -0.62 -2.94 15.08
CA SER A 117 -0.48 -2.60 13.66
C SER A 117 -0.74 -1.12 13.40
N HIS A 118 -1.81 -0.55 13.96
CA HIS A 118 -2.13 0.88 13.82
C HIS A 118 -1.11 1.78 14.52
N ARG A 119 -0.65 1.40 15.72
CA ARG A 119 0.48 2.11 16.37
C ARG A 119 1.75 2.05 15.53
N GLY A 120 2.00 0.93 14.85
CA GLY A 120 3.15 0.73 13.97
C GLY A 120 3.22 1.75 12.83
N ILE A 121 2.07 2.25 12.36
CA ILE A 121 1.99 3.29 11.32
C ILE A 121 1.73 4.70 11.87
N GLY A 122 1.65 4.86 13.20
CA GLY A 122 1.42 6.14 13.86
C GLY A 122 -0.05 6.53 14.01
N ASP A 123 -0.98 5.61 13.77
CA ASP A 123 -2.41 5.84 13.94
C ASP A 123 -2.84 5.49 15.37
N THR A 124 -2.65 6.44 16.28
CA THR A 124 -3.01 6.25 17.70
C THR A 124 -4.51 6.27 17.95
N GLU A 125 -5.28 6.99 17.12
CA GLU A 125 -6.73 7.10 17.26
C GLU A 125 -7.40 5.77 16.94
N ARG A 126 -7.17 5.20 15.75
CA ARG A 126 -7.75 3.90 15.38
C ARG A 126 -7.20 2.76 16.23
N ALA A 127 -5.98 2.88 16.76
CA ALA A 127 -5.45 1.91 17.72
C ALA A 127 -6.25 1.89 19.04
N GLN A 128 -6.79 3.02 19.49
CA GLN A 128 -7.61 3.10 20.71
C GLN A 128 -9.03 2.56 20.49
N LEU A 129 -9.58 2.69 19.28
CA LEU A 129 -10.92 2.20 18.93
C LEU A 129 -11.04 0.66 18.89
N ALA A 130 -9.94 -0.07 19.04
CA ALA A 130 -9.88 -1.53 18.90
C ALA A 130 -10.56 -2.31 20.05
N SER A 131 -10.72 -1.72 21.24
CA SER A 131 -11.01 -2.48 22.47
C SER A 131 -12.45 -2.98 22.62
N SER A 132 -13.41 -2.54 21.80
CA SER A 132 -14.83 -2.92 21.97
C SER A 132 -15.47 -3.65 20.77
N ARG A 133 -14.71 -3.95 19.71
CA ARG A 133 -15.30 -4.34 18.41
C ARG A 133 -15.05 -5.76 17.94
N PHE A 134 -14.11 -6.49 18.56
CA PHE A 134 -13.73 -7.81 18.07
C PHE A 134 -14.34 -8.90 18.95
N GLY A 135 -15.31 -9.64 18.40
CA GLY A 135 -15.64 -10.98 18.88
C GLY A 135 -14.59 -12.00 18.45
N ASP A 136 -14.67 -13.21 19.00
CA ASP A 136 -13.82 -14.32 18.57
C ASP A 136 -14.05 -14.62 17.07
N VAL A 137 -12.97 -14.97 16.37
CA VAL A 137 -13.01 -15.30 14.94
C VAL A 137 -12.49 -16.72 14.75
N LEU A 138 -13.25 -17.54 14.04
CA LEU A 138 -12.77 -18.82 13.55
C LEU A 138 -12.27 -18.63 12.13
N HIS A 139 -10.97 -18.78 11.94
CA HIS A 139 -10.31 -18.75 10.65
C HIS A 139 -10.26 -20.17 10.08
N GLY A 140 -10.73 -20.36 8.86
CA GLY A 140 -10.76 -21.68 8.23
C GLY A 140 -10.17 -21.68 6.83
N VAL A 141 -9.69 -22.85 6.40
CA VAL A 141 -9.18 -23.08 5.04
C VAL A 141 -10.09 -24.06 4.33
N LEU A 142 -10.59 -23.68 3.15
CA LEU A 142 -11.39 -24.51 2.27
C LEU A 142 -10.52 -25.52 1.52
N ARG A 143 -11.11 -26.66 1.20
CA ARG A 143 -10.52 -27.62 0.25
C ARG A 143 -10.57 -27.09 -1.18
N ARG A 144 -11.66 -26.41 -1.55
CA ARG A 144 -11.87 -25.79 -2.86
C ARG A 144 -12.58 -24.46 -2.69
N ALA A 145 -12.25 -23.45 -3.50
CA ALA A 145 -12.82 -22.12 -3.36
C ALA A 145 -14.35 -22.13 -3.54
N GLU A 146 -14.86 -23.00 -4.42
CA GLU A 146 -16.27 -23.16 -4.76
C GLU A 146 -17.11 -23.71 -3.60
N ASP A 147 -16.48 -24.28 -2.57
CA ASP A 147 -17.17 -24.85 -1.42
C ASP A 147 -17.64 -23.78 -0.41
N PHE A 148 -17.22 -22.52 -0.55
CA PHE A 148 -17.58 -21.44 0.39
C PHE A 148 -19.09 -21.25 0.62
N PRO A 149 -19.98 -21.31 -0.39
CA PRO A 149 -21.43 -21.18 -0.15
C PRO A 149 -21.98 -22.25 0.80
N VAL A 150 -21.38 -23.45 0.81
CA VAL A 150 -21.75 -24.53 1.75
C VAL A 150 -21.42 -24.13 3.19
N ILE A 151 -20.29 -23.45 3.41
CA ILE A 151 -19.92 -22.93 4.73
C ILE A 151 -20.93 -21.87 5.18
N VAL A 152 -21.24 -20.91 4.31
CA VAL A 152 -22.21 -19.86 4.61
C VAL A 152 -23.55 -20.46 5.00
N GLU A 153 -24.06 -21.42 4.22
CA GLU A 153 -25.34 -22.06 4.51
C GLU A 153 -25.33 -22.82 5.84
N ARG A 154 -24.27 -23.57 6.12
CA ARG A 154 -24.14 -24.31 7.39
C ARG A 154 -24.11 -23.37 8.59
N MET A 155 -23.36 -22.27 8.48
CA MET A 155 -23.14 -21.32 9.56
C MET A 155 -24.34 -20.40 9.84
N LYS A 156 -25.34 -20.29 8.95
CA LYS A 156 -26.62 -19.60 9.26
C LYS A 156 -27.33 -20.20 10.46
N SER A 157 -27.16 -21.50 10.69
CA SER A 157 -27.75 -22.24 11.81
C SER A 157 -26.87 -22.27 13.07
N ALA A 158 -25.62 -21.79 12.97
CA ALA A 158 -24.69 -21.85 14.08
C ALA A 158 -24.99 -20.75 15.12
N PRO A 159 -24.94 -21.09 16.43
CA PRO A 159 -25.26 -20.14 17.48
C PRO A 159 -24.25 -18.99 17.50
N ARG A 160 -24.76 -17.75 17.61
CA ARG A 160 -23.95 -16.53 17.78
C ARG A 160 -22.92 -16.29 16.67
N VAL A 161 -23.14 -16.80 15.46
CA VAL A 161 -22.39 -16.36 14.28
C VAL A 161 -22.97 -15.03 13.80
N SER A 162 -22.15 -13.99 13.75
CA SER A 162 -22.55 -12.67 13.28
C SER A 162 -22.37 -12.52 11.77
N THR A 163 -21.28 -13.07 11.22
CA THR A 163 -20.92 -12.92 9.81
C THR A 163 -20.00 -14.07 9.39
N VAL A 164 -20.17 -14.50 8.14
CA VAL A 164 -19.26 -15.43 7.46
C VAL A 164 -18.78 -14.76 6.19
N SER A 165 -17.47 -14.66 6.02
CA SER A 165 -16.86 -13.98 4.88
C SER A 165 -15.63 -14.72 4.39
N ARG A 166 -15.26 -14.51 3.13
CA ARG A 166 -13.95 -14.98 2.64
C ARG A 166 -12.87 -14.04 3.10
N SER A 167 -11.72 -14.59 3.45
CA SER A 167 -10.52 -13.79 3.69
C SER A 167 -10.07 -13.17 2.36
N GLY A 168 -9.82 -11.87 2.37
CA GLY A 168 -9.16 -11.18 1.26
C GLY A 168 -7.78 -11.78 1.00
N VAL A 169 -7.37 -11.90 -0.26
CA VAL A 169 -5.99 -12.27 -0.57
C VAL A 169 -5.05 -11.20 -0.01
N ASN A 170 -4.25 -11.56 0.99
CA ASN A 170 -3.27 -10.66 1.60
C ASN A 170 -1.99 -10.56 0.75
N PHE A 171 -2.13 -10.13 -0.51
CA PHE A 171 -1.03 -10.05 -1.48
C PHE A 171 0.14 -9.20 -0.97
N TRP A 172 -0.17 -8.11 -0.25
CA TRP A 172 0.81 -7.14 0.23
C TRP A 172 1.48 -7.52 1.54
N ALA A 173 1.03 -8.59 2.21
CA ALA A 173 1.68 -9.10 3.41
C ALA A 173 3.19 -9.29 3.20
N GLY A 174 3.97 -8.69 4.12
CA GLY A 174 5.43 -8.73 4.11
C GLY A 174 6.10 -7.91 3.01
N LYS A 175 5.33 -7.31 2.09
CA LYS A 175 5.84 -6.48 0.97
C LYS A 175 5.71 -4.99 1.22
N ALA A 176 4.80 -4.60 2.12
CA ALA A 176 4.58 -3.24 2.54
C ALA A 176 4.13 -3.23 4.00
N GLU A 177 4.36 -2.13 4.70
CA GLU A 177 3.90 -1.91 6.07
C GLU A 177 2.60 -1.11 6.11
N ALA A 178 2.35 -0.26 5.11
CA ALA A 178 1.19 0.62 5.07
C ALA A 178 0.54 0.65 3.69
N ARG A 179 -0.78 0.80 3.68
CA ARG A 179 -1.64 1.07 2.53
C ARG A 179 -2.21 2.46 2.67
N ILE A 180 -2.15 3.24 1.61
CA ILE A 180 -2.80 4.55 1.49
C ILE A 180 -3.89 4.42 0.45
N SER A 181 -5.15 4.39 0.90
CA SER A 181 -6.29 4.36 0.00
C SER A 181 -6.58 5.78 -0.49
N LEU A 182 -6.72 5.95 -1.80
CA LEU A 182 -7.05 7.23 -2.39
C LEU A 182 -8.57 7.41 -2.49
N CYS A 183 -9.01 8.66 -2.59
CA CYS A 183 -10.40 8.99 -2.86
C CYS A 183 -10.79 8.59 -4.30
N GLY A 184 -11.93 7.92 -4.43
CA GLY A 184 -12.49 7.49 -5.72
C GLY A 184 -14.00 7.74 -5.82
N GLN A 185 -14.60 7.19 -6.87
CA GLN A 185 -16.05 7.28 -7.10
C GLN A 185 -16.84 6.14 -6.47
N ASP A 186 -16.19 5.19 -5.81
CA ASP A 186 -16.87 4.09 -5.14
C ASP A 186 -17.72 4.60 -3.96
N PHE A 187 -18.76 3.82 -3.62
CA PHE A 187 -19.71 4.18 -2.56
C PHE A 187 -19.02 4.51 -1.22
N ILE A 188 -17.92 3.82 -0.89
CA ILE A 188 -17.20 4.06 0.37
C ILE A 188 -16.56 5.46 0.32
N SER A 189 -15.86 5.78 -0.76
CA SER A 189 -15.22 7.10 -0.94
C SER A 189 -16.24 8.24 -1.01
N GLN A 190 -17.40 8.08 -1.65
CA GLN A 190 -18.42 9.14 -1.69
C GLN A 190 -19.02 9.46 -0.30
N ASN A 191 -19.01 8.47 0.60
CA ASN A 191 -19.52 8.62 1.96
C ASN A 191 -18.46 9.04 2.98
N ALA A 192 -17.19 8.92 2.63
CA ALA A 192 -16.05 9.36 3.44
C ALA A 192 -16.00 10.90 3.52
N PRO A 193 -16.10 11.51 4.73
CA PRO A 193 -16.03 12.97 4.90
C PRO A 193 -14.77 13.60 4.30
N GLU A 194 -13.64 12.91 4.39
CA GLU A 194 -12.33 13.29 3.86
C GLU A 194 -12.26 13.32 2.33
N CYS A 195 -13.14 12.60 1.64
CA CYS A 195 -13.25 12.63 0.18
C CYS A 195 -14.36 13.57 -0.31
N ARG A 196 -15.14 14.17 0.59
CA ARG A 196 -16.15 15.18 0.25
C ARG A 196 -15.49 16.55 0.06
N ARG A 197 -16.15 17.39 -0.77
CA ARG A 197 -15.72 18.68 -1.36
C ARG A 197 -14.92 19.68 -0.50
N SER A 198 -14.82 19.51 0.82
CA SER A 198 -14.05 20.38 1.73
C SER A 198 -12.57 20.00 1.85
N LYS A 199 -12.16 18.79 1.44
CA LYS A 199 -10.76 18.36 1.37
C LYS A 199 -10.47 17.86 -0.06
N ARG A 200 -9.97 18.78 -0.89
CA ARG A 200 -9.61 18.64 -2.31
C ARG A 200 -9.36 17.16 -2.75
N ALA A 201 -10.36 16.57 -3.39
CA ALA A 201 -10.24 15.39 -4.25
C ALA A 201 -10.88 15.80 -5.58
N GLY A 202 -10.22 16.73 -6.27
CA GLY A 202 -10.78 17.43 -7.42
C GLY A 202 -12.20 18.01 -7.22
N ALA A 203 -12.89 18.34 -8.31
CA ALA A 203 -14.31 18.72 -8.30
C ALA A 203 -15.26 17.50 -8.25
N THR A 204 -14.74 16.31 -8.57
CA THR A 204 -15.48 15.08 -8.79
C THR A 204 -15.44 14.10 -7.60
N GLY A 205 -14.69 14.41 -6.54
CA GLY A 205 -14.47 13.50 -5.40
C GLY A 205 -13.46 12.39 -5.69
N THR A 206 -12.72 12.48 -6.80
CA THR A 206 -11.68 11.53 -7.20
C THR A 206 -10.32 12.21 -7.09
N VAL A 207 -9.33 11.46 -6.61
CA VAL A 207 -7.94 11.94 -6.53
C VAL A 207 -7.42 12.38 -7.91
N THR A 208 -6.78 13.55 -7.98
CA THR A 208 -6.13 14.05 -9.21
C THR A 208 -4.69 13.53 -9.35
N GLU A 209 -4.08 13.66 -10.53
CA GLU A 209 -2.68 13.28 -10.72
C GLU A 209 -1.72 14.19 -9.92
N GLU A 210 -2.07 15.47 -9.75
CA GLU A 210 -1.32 16.40 -8.91
C GLU A 210 -1.39 16.01 -7.43
N GLU A 211 -2.57 15.58 -6.96
CA GLU A 211 -2.75 15.08 -5.60
C GLU A 211 -1.98 13.76 -5.38
N LYS A 212 -2.01 12.83 -6.35
CA LYS A 212 -1.16 11.62 -6.32
C LYS A 212 0.32 11.98 -6.25
N ALA A 213 0.78 12.92 -7.08
CA ALA A 213 2.16 13.37 -7.09
C ALA A 213 2.57 13.99 -5.75
N ALA A 214 1.68 14.77 -5.13
CA ALA A 214 1.90 15.34 -3.80
C ALA A 214 2.03 14.26 -2.71
N VAL A 215 1.20 13.22 -2.75
CA VAL A 215 1.32 12.06 -1.84
C VAL A 215 2.66 11.36 -2.03
N VAL A 216 3.08 11.09 -3.28
CA VAL A 216 4.36 10.45 -3.58
C VAL A 216 5.55 11.30 -3.14
N ALA A 217 5.52 12.61 -3.39
CA ALA A 217 6.54 13.53 -2.93
C ALA A 217 6.65 13.49 -1.40
N ARG A 218 5.51 13.59 -0.69
CA ARG A 218 5.50 13.56 0.77
C ARG A 218 5.99 12.23 1.33
N LEU A 219 5.67 11.11 0.69
CA LEU A 219 6.19 9.80 1.08
C LEU A 219 7.70 9.73 0.95
N ARG A 220 8.29 10.31 -0.10
CA ARG A 220 9.74 10.30 -0.28
C ARG A 220 10.50 11.19 0.69
N ASP A 221 9.84 12.20 1.24
CA ASP A 221 10.41 13.00 2.32
C ASP A 221 10.44 12.27 3.67
N LEU A 222 9.76 11.12 3.80
CA LEU A 222 9.77 10.33 5.03
C LEU A 222 11.06 9.51 5.16
N PRO A 223 11.65 9.45 6.35
CA PRO A 223 12.87 8.67 6.57
C PRO A 223 12.59 7.17 6.37
N GLY A 224 13.49 6.51 5.65
CA GLY A 224 13.52 5.06 5.53
C GLY A 224 12.50 4.45 4.58
N VAL A 225 11.75 5.24 3.81
CA VAL A 225 10.94 4.71 2.69
C VAL A 225 11.88 4.06 1.68
N GLU A 226 11.71 2.76 1.50
CA GLU A 226 12.51 1.93 0.61
C GLU A 226 11.83 1.78 -0.76
N THR A 227 10.52 1.53 -0.76
CA THR A 227 9.76 1.36 -2.02
C THR A 227 8.34 1.87 -1.85
N ILE A 228 7.85 2.56 -2.89
CA ILE A 228 6.46 2.97 -3.02
C ILE A 228 5.89 2.19 -4.20
N TYR A 229 4.89 1.37 -3.95
CA TYR A 229 4.12 0.70 -4.98
C TYR A 229 2.82 1.44 -5.24
N PHE A 230 2.37 1.48 -6.49
CA PHE A 230 1.04 1.93 -6.84
C PHE A 230 0.19 0.76 -7.35
N GLN A 231 -0.89 0.46 -6.64
CA GLN A 231 -1.91 -0.45 -7.11
C GLN A 231 -2.98 0.34 -7.87
N ASP A 232 -3.06 0.11 -9.17
CA ASP A 232 -4.11 0.67 -10.00
C ASP A 232 -5.48 -0.02 -9.78
N PRO A 233 -6.59 0.60 -10.21
CA PRO A 233 -7.93 0.03 -10.09
C PRO A 233 -8.10 -1.37 -10.69
N GLY A 234 -7.41 -1.67 -11.80
CA GLY A 234 -7.48 -2.96 -12.48
C GLY A 234 -6.80 -4.06 -11.66
N HIS A 235 -5.63 -3.79 -11.10
CA HIS A 235 -4.97 -4.72 -10.19
C HIS A 235 -5.78 -4.92 -8.89
N ALA A 236 -6.34 -3.85 -8.33
CA ALA A 236 -7.24 -3.95 -7.17
C ALA A 236 -8.44 -4.87 -7.46
N LEU A 237 -9.09 -4.72 -8.62
CA LEU A 237 -10.20 -5.57 -9.03
C LEU A 237 -9.79 -7.03 -9.20
N LYS A 238 -8.59 -7.27 -9.77
CA LYS A 238 -8.03 -8.62 -9.91
C LYS A 238 -7.90 -9.30 -8.54
N LEU A 239 -7.32 -8.61 -7.54
CA LEU A 239 -7.18 -9.16 -6.19
C LEU A 239 -8.53 -9.43 -5.52
N VAL A 240 -9.49 -8.51 -5.62
CA VAL A 240 -10.82 -8.71 -5.03
C VAL A 240 -11.50 -9.95 -5.63
N LYS A 241 -11.38 -10.17 -6.94
CA LYS A 241 -11.98 -11.33 -7.62
C LYS A 241 -11.37 -12.67 -7.24
N LEU A 242 -10.13 -12.70 -6.74
CA LEU A 242 -9.52 -13.93 -6.20
C LEU A 242 -10.23 -14.41 -4.92
N SER A 243 -10.79 -13.47 -4.15
CA SER A 243 -11.61 -13.78 -2.99
C SER A 243 -13.09 -13.84 -3.35
N TYR A 244 -13.58 -13.00 -4.26
CA TYR A 244 -14.99 -12.87 -4.61
C TYR A 244 -15.18 -12.88 -6.14
N PRO A 245 -15.21 -14.06 -6.78
CA PRO A 245 -15.27 -14.18 -8.25
C PRO A 245 -16.44 -13.42 -8.88
N ASP A 246 -17.59 -13.41 -8.19
CA ASP A 246 -18.82 -12.75 -8.64
C ASP A 246 -18.90 -11.26 -8.29
N TYR A 247 -17.84 -10.69 -7.69
CA TYR A 247 -17.81 -9.28 -7.32
C TYR A 247 -17.92 -8.37 -8.55
N LYS A 248 -18.94 -7.49 -8.49
CA LYS A 248 -19.20 -6.44 -9.48
C LYS A 248 -19.15 -5.12 -8.73
N PRO A 249 -18.13 -4.28 -8.96
CA PRO A 249 -18.08 -3.00 -8.28
C PRO A 249 -19.10 -2.04 -8.89
N ASP A 250 -19.70 -1.19 -8.06
CA ASP A 250 -20.65 -0.15 -8.50
C ASP A 250 -19.96 1.03 -9.22
N GLY A 251 -18.62 1.01 -9.29
CA GLY A 251 -17.79 1.99 -9.98
C GLY A 251 -16.32 1.55 -9.98
N PRO A 252 -15.41 2.31 -10.62
CA PRO A 252 -13.98 2.01 -10.57
C PRO A 252 -13.48 2.00 -9.12
N LEU A 253 -12.75 0.94 -8.73
CA LEU A 253 -12.07 0.91 -7.45
C LEU A 253 -11.03 2.02 -7.39
N PRO A 254 -10.84 2.71 -6.25
CA PRO A 254 -9.79 3.70 -6.14
C PRO A 254 -8.41 3.03 -6.18
N GLY A 255 -7.44 3.75 -6.72
CA GLY A 255 -6.03 3.36 -6.59
C GLY A 255 -5.56 3.41 -5.14
N SER A 256 -4.48 2.70 -4.83
CA SER A 256 -3.86 2.74 -3.50
C SER A 256 -2.34 2.73 -3.62
N PHE A 257 -1.66 3.47 -2.76
CA PHE A 257 -0.21 3.29 -2.58
C PHE A 257 0.05 2.25 -1.50
N TYR A 258 1.09 1.44 -1.69
CA TYR A 258 1.62 0.55 -0.67
C TYR A 258 3.08 0.90 -0.43
N VAL A 259 3.47 1.05 0.83
CA VAL A 259 4.78 1.62 1.19
C VAL A 259 5.57 0.61 1.99
N LYS A 260 6.77 0.32 1.49
CA LYS A 260 7.80 -0.47 2.16
C LYS A 260 8.80 0.47 2.83
N PHE A 261 9.09 0.21 4.09
CA PHE A 261 10.18 0.85 4.84
C PHE A 261 11.33 -0.12 5.04
N SER A 262 12.55 0.41 4.96
CA SER A 262 13.80 -0.29 5.28
C SER A 262 13.84 -0.74 6.75
N ASP A 263 13.25 0.06 7.65
CA ASP A 263 12.94 -0.31 9.03
C ASP A 263 11.44 -0.08 9.30
N PRO A 264 10.66 -1.14 9.58
CA PRO A 264 9.23 -1.03 9.88
C PRO A 264 8.90 -0.06 11.02
N ALA A 265 9.82 0.19 11.97
CA ALA A 265 9.61 1.14 13.05
C ALA A 265 9.53 2.61 12.58
N LEU A 266 10.02 2.90 11.38
CA LEU A 266 9.94 4.23 10.75
C LEU A 266 8.56 4.50 10.12
N ALA A 267 7.77 3.44 9.87
CA ALA A 267 6.41 3.57 9.36
C ALA A 267 5.52 4.39 10.31
N ARG A 268 5.87 4.54 11.59
CA ARG A 268 5.14 5.36 12.58
C ARG A 268 4.92 6.82 12.18
N ALA A 269 5.70 7.34 11.23
CA ALA A 269 5.57 8.70 10.74
C ALA A 269 4.54 8.86 9.61
N ILE A 270 4.06 7.76 9.03
CA ILE A 270 3.30 7.79 7.77
C ILE A 270 1.90 8.36 7.95
N THR A 271 1.11 7.87 8.92
CA THR A 271 -0.26 8.35 9.13
C THR A 271 -0.32 9.86 9.39
N PRO A 272 0.41 10.43 10.37
CA PRO A 272 0.34 11.88 10.62
C PRO A 272 0.86 12.73 9.45
N ALA A 273 1.73 12.18 8.59
CA ALA A 273 2.28 12.91 7.45
C ALA A 273 1.41 12.85 6.19
N ILE A 274 0.66 11.76 5.99
CA ILE A 274 -0.02 11.46 4.73
C ILE A 274 -1.53 11.59 4.84
N GLU A 275 -2.15 11.16 5.94
CA GLU A 275 -3.60 11.20 6.10
C GLU A 275 -4.22 12.60 5.93
N PRO A 276 -3.55 13.71 6.33
CA PRO A 276 -4.10 15.06 6.09
C PRO A 276 -4.08 15.52 4.63
N LEU A 277 -3.41 14.81 3.72
CA LEU A 277 -3.23 15.26 2.35
C LEU A 277 -4.52 15.16 1.52
N PRO A 278 -4.74 16.12 0.60
CA PRO A 278 -5.73 16.03 -0.46
C PRO A 278 -5.73 14.68 -1.19
N GLY A 279 -6.92 14.15 -1.48
CA GLY A 279 -7.08 12.89 -2.22
C GLY A 279 -6.75 11.61 -1.45
N VAL A 280 -6.30 11.70 -0.19
CA VAL A 280 -6.11 10.54 0.70
C VAL A 280 -7.40 10.27 1.48
N ARG A 281 -7.91 9.04 1.37
CA ARG A 281 -9.07 8.58 2.14
C ARG A 281 -8.67 8.02 3.50
N THR A 282 -7.70 7.11 3.52
CA THR A 282 -7.27 6.47 4.76
C THR A 282 -5.85 5.92 4.61
N VAL A 283 -5.16 5.83 5.75
CA VAL A 283 -3.89 5.13 5.87
C VAL A 283 -4.12 3.94 6.80
N GLU A 284 -3.92 2.73 6.29
CA GLU A 284 -4.17 1.48 7.00
C GLU A 284 -2.88 0.66 7.09
N PRO A 285 -2.64 -0.08 8.19
CA PRO A 285 -1.51 -0.98 8.23
C PRO A 285 -1.76 -2.18 7.31
N VAL A 286 -0.72 -2.64 6.62
CA VAL A 286 -0.76 -3.93 5.94
C VAL A 286 -0.52 -5.00 7.00
N LEU A 287 -1.55 -5.81 7.25
CA LEU A 287 -1.45 -6.87 8.25
C LEU A 287 -0.44 -7.93 7.79
N PRO A 288 0.39 -8.46 8.70
CA PRO A 288 1.32 -9.54 8.38
C PRO A 288 0.55 -10.77 7.86
N LYS A 289 1.26 -11.62 7.12
CA LYS A 289 0.73 -12.95 6.82
C LYS A 289 0.80 -13.75 8.11
N GLU A 290 -0.34 -14.26 8.55
CA GLU A 290 -0.44 -15.21 9.66
C GLU A 290 0.09 -16.58 9.25
#